data_AF-A0A543JRI0-F1
#
_entry.id   AF-A0A543JRI0-F1
#
_cell.length_a   1.000
_cell.length_b   1.000
_cell.length_c   1.000
_cell.angle_alpha   90.00
_cell.angle_beta   90.00
_cell.angle_gamma   90.00
#
_symmetry.space_group_name_H-M   'P 1'
#
loop_
_entity.id
_entity.type
_entity.pdbx_description
1 polymer ?
#
loop_
_entity_poly.entity_id
_entity_poly.type
_entity_poly.pdbx_seq_one_letter_code
_entity_poly.pdbx_strand_id
1 'polypeptide(L)'
;MFLPRTTPSRKGAALGSRVVKPDLITLRAAVAEFGGTTTPEKSWTVLASATAPEFDLGRSAHRDAAHAWLNAWGCRIRTPRPGEPRVLDEGLAAWWATWRSALPDRGTWLAELTDEQVERLGEAFAALSATAAASTPRGTRTLGPTAASKLLFALRPNSLPPWDNMIADRLHGGRHAVAYRAHLRLTRGWAAELLAQAGVPEPDLLDDLGRPGRSLAKVIDEYCYLAFTRGWSAPRRGVTADDVRRIARALPRTEEALVRDRVKFRIGRIVYLALSPDELTMGFAFPREERAALIASDPDKFHPPVTPDERYNWVRVTLSRLDLAELEELVVDAWRLCVPKRVARDYLGR
;
A
#
# COMPACT_ATOMS: atom_id res chain seq x y z
N MET A 1 46.78 -22.24 -8.89
CA MET A 1 46.50 -21.05 -9.70
C MET A 1 45.01 -21.05 -10.04
N PHE A 2 44.18 -20.53 -9.13
CA PHE A 2 42.72 -20.48 -9.28
C PHE A 2 42.31 -19.01 -9.36
N LEU A 3 41.78 -18.61 -10.51
CA LEU A 3 41.23 -17.28 -10.76
C LEU A 3 39.96 -17.07 -9.90
N PRO A 4 39.80 -15.91 -9.23
CA PRO A 4 38.57 -15.60 -8.52
C PRO A 4 37.48 -15.18 -9.52
N ARG A 5 36.30 -15.81 -9.41
CA ARG A 5 35.08 -15.36 -10.10
C ARG A 5 34.65 -14.02 -9.51
N THR A 6 34.83 -12.96 -10.28
CA THR A 6 34.24 -11.64 -10.02
C THR A 6 32.74 -11.71 -10.24
N THR A 7 31.95 -11.63 -9.17
CA THR A 7 30.51 -11.33 -9.26
C THR A 7 30.33 -9.85 -9.61
N PRO A 8 29.57 -9.50 -10.66
CA PRO A 8 29.41 -8.12 -11.05
C PRO A 8 28.47 -7.40 -10.07
N SER A 9 28.95 -6.24 -9.60
CA SER A 9 28.20 -5.24 -8.85
C SER A 9 26.99 -4.78 -9.68
N ARG A 10 25.77 -5.06 -9.20
CA ARG A 10 24.57 -4.37 -9.68
C ARG A 10 24.45 -3.01 -9.00
N LYS A 11 25.15 -2.01 -9.55
CA LYS A 11 24.68 -0.62 -9.56
C LYS A 11 23.86 -0.42 -10.83
N GLY A 12 22.65 0.12 -10.69
CA GLY A 12 21.88 0.65 -11.81
C GLY A 12 20.44 0.15 -11.88
N ALA A 13 19.53 0.93 -11.31
CA ALA A 13 18.37 1.53 -11.99
C ALA A 13 17.41 2.01 -10.91
N ALA A 14 17.39 3.33 -10.67
CA ALA A 14 16.25 3.95 -10.01
C ALA A 14 15.08 3.87 -10.98
N LEU A 15 14.35 2.75 -10.98
CA LEU A 15 12.95 2.79 -11.37
C LEU A 15 12.29 3.71 -10.35
N GLY A 16 11.83 4.88 -10.79
CA GLY A 16 10.85 5.65 -10.06
C GLY A 16 9.59 4.81 -9.94
N SER A 17 9.56 3.88 -8.98
CA SER A 17 8.35 3.17 -8.61
C SER A 17 7.42 4.24 -8.05
N ARG A 18 6.47 4.69 -8.88
CA ARG A 18 5.34 5.50 -8.41
C ARG A 18 4.78 4.75 -7.20
N VAL A 19 4.76 5.42 -6.05
CA VAL A 19 4.16 4.84 -4.84
C VAL A 19 2.73 4.47 -5.20
N VAL A 20 2.45 3.17 -5.28
CA VAL A 20 1.12 2.68 -5.57
C VAL A 20 0.36 2.75 -4.25
N LYS A 21 -0.71 3.54 -4.21
CA LYS A 21 -1.65 3.51 -3.09
C LYS A 21 -2.37 2.15 -3.10
N PRO A 22 -2.51 1.45 -1.97
CA PRO A 22 -3.27 0.21 -1.92
C PRO A 22 -4.79 0.48 -2.03
N ASP A 23 -5.49 -0.35 -2.80
CA ASP A 23 -6.94 -0.54 -2.72
C ASP A 23 -7.27 -1.81 -1.92
N LEU A 24 -8.56 -2.10 -1.67
CA LEU A 24 -8.94 -3.29 -0.89
C LEU A 24 -8.47 -4.61 -1.49
N ILE A 25 -8.39 -4.70 -2.82
CA ILE A 25 -7.92 -5.91 -3.52
C ILE A 25 -6.41 -6.10 -3.27
N THR A 26 -5.65 -5.02 -3.43
CA THR A 26 -4.21 -4.99 -3.15
C THR A 26 -3.94 -5.33 -1.69
N LEU A 27 -4.74 -4.78 -0.77
CA LEU A 27 -4.57 -5.03 0.66
C LEU A 27 -4.89 -6.48 1.02
N ARG A 28 -5.96 -7.08 0.46
CA ARG A 28 -6.27 -8.51 0.60
C ARG A 28 -5.12 -9.39 0.10
N ALA A 29 -4.57 -9.08 -1.07
CA ALA A 29 -3.45 -9.82 -1.62
C ALA A 29 -2.18 -9.70 -0.74
N ALA A 30 -1.90 -8.49 -0.23
CA ALA A 30 -0.79 -8.26 0.68
C ALA A 30 -0.94 -9.04 1.99
N VAL A 31 -2.15 -9.04 2.58
CA VAL A 31 -2.45 -9.81 3.79
C VAL A 31 -2.23 -11.31 3.59
N ALA A 32 -2.67 -11.86 2.45
CA ALA A 32 -2.48 -13.25 2.10
C ALA A 32 -0.99 -13.59 1.90
N GLU A 33 -0.24 -12.74 1.19
CA GLU A 33 1.20 -12.92 0.94
C GLU A 33 2.04 -12.84 2.23
N PHE A 34 1.71 -11.91 3.12
CA PHE A 34 2.49 -11.69 4.34
C PHE A 34 2.45 -12.92 5.28
N GLY A 35 1.39 -13.73 5.21
CA GLY A 35 1.21 -14.93 6.03
C GLY A 35 0.91 -14.62 7.50
N GLY A 36 0.30 -15.57 8.21
CA GLY A 36 -0.28 -15.36 9.55
C GLY A 36 0.55 -15.81 10.76
N THR A 37 1.82 -16.22 10.59
CA THR A 37 2.68 -16.59 11.73
C THR A 37 4.13 -16.14 11.58
N THR A 38 4.34 -14.83 11.52
CA THR A 38 5.68 -14.22 11.47
C THR A 38 6.28 -14.05 12.88
N THR A 39 7.62 -13.95 12.99
CA THR A 39 8.31 -13.62 14.26
C THR A 39 7.78 -12.33 14.92
N PRO A 40 7.48 -11.25 14.15
CA PRO A 40 6.75 -10.08 14.65
C PRO A 40 5.44 -10.41 15.40
N GLU A 41 4.63 -11.33 14.90
CA GLU A 41 3.36 -11.70 15.55
C GLU A 41 3.58 -12.47 16.86
N LYS A 42 4.54 -13.40 16.88
CA LYS A 42 4.87 -14.14 18.12
C LYS A 42 5.40 -13.22 19.22
N SER A 43 6.29 -12.30 18.85
CA SER A 43 6.85 -11.31 19.79
C SER A 43 5.79 -10.31 20.27
N TRP A 44 4.79 -9.98 19.44
CA TRP A 44 3.65 -9.14 19.85
C TRP A 44 2.88 -9.74 21.03
N THR A 45 2.54 -11.03 20.96
CA THR A 45 1.82 -11.72 22.04
C THR A 45 2.62 -11.68 23.35
N VAL A 46 3.93 -11.91 23.29
CA VAL A 46 4.82 -11.83 24.47
C VAL A 46 4.81 -10.42 25.07
N LEU A 47 4.96 -9.38 24.24
CA LEU A 47 4.92 -7.99 24.71
C LEU A 47 3.56 -7.68 25.36
N ALA A 48 2.46 -7.97 24.66
CA ALA A 48 1.11 -7.66 25.13
C ALA A 48 0.79 -8.31 26.49
N SER A 49 1.20 -9.58 26.67
CA SER A 49 1.07 -10.26 27.96
C SER A 49 1.94 -9.65 29.05
N ALA A 50 3.20 -9.30 28.74
CA ALA A 50 4.14 -8.73 29.70
C ALA A 50 3.77 -7.31 30.14
N THR A 51 2.96 -6.60 29.35
CA THR A 51 2.58 -5.22 29.60
C THR A 51 1.09 -5.04 29.88
N ALA A 52 0.35 -6.12 30.15
CA ALA A 52 -1.08 -6.03 30.46
C ALA A 52 -1.32 -5.32 31.81
N PRO A 53 -2.45 -4.60 31.98
CA PRO A 53 -3.47 -4.28 30.97
C PRO A 53 -3.09 -3.10 30.06
N GLU A 54 -1.96 -2.43 30.33
CA GLU A 54 -1.55 -1.21 29.62
C GLU A 54 -0.04 -1.11 29.48
N PHE A 55 0.40 -0.90 28.24
CA PHE A 55 1.81 -0.67 27.97
C PHE A 55 2.25 0.73 28.40
N ASP A 56 2.84 0.77 29.60
CA ASP A 56 3.32 1.98 30.28
C ASP A 56 4.85 1.98 30.43
N LEU A 57 5.57 2.84 29.69
CA LEU A 57 7.03 2.97 29.80
C LEU A 57 7.50 3.65 31.09
N GLY A 58 6.59 4.10 31.96
CA GLY A 58 6.93 4.53 33.33
C GLY A 58 7.42 3.38 34.19
N ARG A 59 7.07 2.14 33.84
CA ARG A 59 7.45 0.92 34.56
C ARG A 59 8.69 0.28 33.95
N SER A 60 9.71 0.00 34.77
CA SER A 60 10.96 -0.60 34.29
C SER A 60 10.74 -1.98 33.63
N ALA A 61 9.86 -2.82 34.19
CA ALA A 61 9.53 -4.12 33.61
C ALA A 61 8.94 -4.01 32.18
N HIS A 62 8.15 -2.98 31.90
CA HIS A 62 7.61 -2.74 30.56
C HIS A 62 8.70 -2.23 29.60
N ARG A 63 9.66 -1.45 30.08
CA ARG A 63 10.82 -1.02 29.27
C ARG A 63 11.73 -2.20 28.91
N ASP A 64 11.89 -3.16 29.82
CA ASP A 64 12.58 -4.43 29.53
C ASP A 64 11.85 -5.25 28.47
N ALA A 65 10.52 -5.37 28.58
CA ALA A 65 9.71 -6.02 27.56
C ALA A 65 9.79 -5.30 26.21
N ALA A 66 9.78 -3.97 26.20
CA ALA A 66 9.96 -3.13 25.01
C ALA A 66 11.30 -3.40 24.34
N HIS A 67 12.38 -3.45 25.11
CA HIS A 67 13.73 -3.70 24.60
C HIS A 67 13.84 -5.09 23.96
N ALA A 68 13.33 -6.12 24.63
CA ALA A 68 13.28 -7.47 24.08
C ALA A 68 12.46 -7.54 22.78
N TRP A 69 11.29 -6.89 22.75
CA TRP A 69 10.43 -6.83 21.58
C TRP A 69 11.10 -6.11 20.39
N LEU A 70 11.72 -4.95 20.61
CA LEU A 70 12.45 -4.21 19.58
C LEU A 70 13.57 -5.05 18.96
N ASN A 71 14.25 -5.87 19.76
CA ASN A 71 15.28 -6.78 19.29
C ASN A 71 14.73 -7.95 18.49
N ALA A 72 13.58 -8.52 18.89
CA ALA A 72 12.85 -9.50 18.08
C ALA A 72 12.42 -8.92 16.72
N TRP A 73 12.19 -7.61 16.65
CA TRP A 73 11.91 -6.85 15.44
C TRP A 73 13.15 -6.33 14.70
N GLY A 74 14.34 -6.82 15.05
CA GLY A 74 15.58 -6.59 14.32
C GLY A 74 16.33 -5.30 14.65
N CYS A 75 15.98 -4.58 15.73
CA CYS A 75 16.64 -3.30 16.09
C CYS A 75 18.04 -3.46 16.69
N ARG A 76 18.44 -4.68 17.10
CA ARG A 76 19.79 -5.02 17.60
C ARG A 76 20.36 -4.03 18.63
N ILE A 77 19.53 -3.60 19.56
CA ILE A 77 19.89 -2.73 20.68
C ILE A 77 20.58 -3.59 21.75
N ARG A 78 21.76 -3.17 22.20
CA ARG A 78 22.59 -3.91 23.15
C ARG A 78 21.91 -4.03 24.52
N THR A 79 22.01 -5.21 25.14
CA THR A 79 21.69 -5.42 26.56
C THR A 79 22.87 -5.00 27.45
N PRO A 80 22.64 -4.20 28.50
CA PRO A 80 23.69 -3.86 29.46
C PRO A 80 24.14 -5.12 30.22
N ARG A 81 25.44 -5.23 30.49
CA ARG A 81 25.99 -6.29 31.35
C ARG A 81 25.66 -6.01 32.82
N PRO A 82 25.72 -7.00 33.71
CA PRO A 82 25.61 -6.77 35.15
C PRO A 82 26.58 -5.66 35.61
N GLY A 83 26.05 -4.65 36.30
CA GLY A 83 26.82 -3.49 36.77
C GLY A 83 27.00 -2.35 35.75
N GLU A 84 26.61 -2.51 34.48
CA GLU A 84 26.61 -1.41 33.51
C GLU A 84 25.36 -0.52 33.68
N PRO A 85 25.45 0.79 33.39
CA PRO A 85 24.30 1.69 33.40
C PRO A 85 23.20 1.22 32.43
N ARG A 86 21.94 1.31 32.86
CA ARG A 86 20.76 0.96 32.03
C ARG A 86 20.31 2.17 31.20
N VAL A 87 21.21 2.65 30.34
CA VAL A 87 21.04 3.90 29.57
C VAL A 87 19.70 3.97 28.83
N LEU A 88 19.30 2.88 28.16
CA LEU A 88 18.01 2.82 27.45
C LEU A 88 16.81 2.90 28.42
N ASP A 89 16.88 2.24 29.58
CA ASP A 89 15.80 2.24 30.57
C ASP A 89 15.55 3.67 31.08
N GLU A 90 16.61 4.37 31.49
CA GLU A 90 16.55 5.75 31.97
C GLU A 90 16.07 6.71 30.87
N GLY A 91 16.59 6.56 29.65
CA GLY A 91 16.21 7.38 28.51
C GLY A 91 14.74 7.21 28.11
N LEU A 92 14.24 5.97 28.09
CA LEU A 92 12.83 5.70 27.80
C LEU A 92 11.91 6.20 28.92
N ALA A 93 12.33 6.10 30.18
CA ALA A 93 11.58 6.65 31.31
C ALA A 93 11.43 8.18 31.20
N ALA A 94 12.52 8.88 30.91
CA ALA A 94 12.53 10.34 30.73
C ALA A 94 11.70 10.78 29.52
N TRP A 95 11.83 10.06 28.39
CA TRP A 95 11.00 10.32 27.21
C TRP A 95 9.52 10.15 27.52
N TRP A 96 9.13 9.06 28.20
CA TRP A 96 7.74 8.80 28.59
C TRP A 96 7.17 9.86 29.53
N ALA A 97 7.96 10.31 30.50
CA ALA A 97 7.58 11.36 31.43
C ALA A 97 7.23 12.68 30.70
N THR A 98 7.86 12.92 29.56
CA THR A 98 7.67 14.13 28.74
C THR A 98 6.55 13.98 27.71
N TRP A 99 6.51 12.85 27.00
CA TRP A 99 5.74 12.72 25.76
C TRP A 99 4.48 11.88 25.86
N ARG A 100 4.22 11.16 26.97
CA ARG A 100 3.05 10.26 27.07
C ARG A 100 1.71 10.95 26.78
N SER A 101 1.56 12.22 27.17
CA SER A 101 0.35 13.03 26.97
C SER A 101 0.22 13.59 25.55
N ALA A 102 1.27 13.52 24.74
CA ALA A 102 1.25 13.91 23.33
C ALA A 102 0.86 12.72 22.42
N LEU A 103 0.85 11.50 22.95
CA LEU A 103 0.41 10.32 22.20
C LEU A 103 -1.14 10.31 22.14
N PRO A 104 -1.74 9.87 21.03
CA PRO A 104 -3.19 9.71 20.92
C PRO A 104 -3.73 8.72 21.95
N ASP A 105 -5.04 8.66 22.17
CA ASP A 105 -5.60 7.62 23.02
C ASP A 105 -5.42 6.24 22.39
N ARG A 106 -5.44 5.18 23.22
CA ARG A 106 -5.29 3.80 22.74
C ARG A 106 -6.37 3.40 21.74
N GLY A 107 -7.57 3.97 21.89
CA GLY A 107 -8.71 3.73 21.02
C GLY A 107 -8.69 4.55 19.72
N THR A 108 -7.81 5.54 19.59
CA THR A 108 -7.74 6.37 18.38
C THR A 108 -7.21 5.56 17.21
N TRP A 109 -7.98 5.53 16.13
CA TRP A 109 -7.60 4.86 14.89
C TRP A 109 -6.73 5.76 14.01
N LEU A 110 -5.93 5.15 13.12
CA LEU A 110 -5.04 5.87 12.22
C LEU A 110 -5.79 6.92 11.36
N ALA A 111 -6.97 6.56 10.86
CA ALA A 111 -7.80 7.46 10.02
C ALA A 111 -8.30 8.71 10.77
N GLU A 112 -8.33 8.67 12.11
CA GLU A 112 -8.88 9.72 12.98
C GLU A 112 -7.82 10.72 13.47
N LEU A 113 -6.53 10.48 13.20
CA LEU A 113 -5.48 11.39 13.63
C LEU A 113 -5.67 12.78 13.01
N THR A 114 -5.73 13.80 13.85
CA THR A 114 -5.76 15.21 13.43
C THR A 114 -4.39 15.69 12.93
N ASP A 115 -4.36 16.77 12.14
CA ASP A 115 -3.08 17.35 11.70
C ASP A 115 -2.23 17.87 12.87
N GLU A 116 -2.86 18.41 13.92
CA GLU A 116 -2.15 18.84 15.12
C GLU A 116 -1.49 17.65 15.85
N GLN A 117 -2.20 16.53 15.98
CA GLN A 117 -1.62 15.30 16.54
C GLN A 117 -0.45 14.81 15.69
N VAL A 118 -0.57 14.82 14.35
CA VAL A 118 0.53 14.42 13.46
C VAL A 118 1.77 15.30 13.68
N GLU A 119 1.60 16.61 13.81
CA GLU A 119 2.71 17.53 14.07
C GLU A 119 3.42 17.20 15.39
N ARG A 120 2.66 17.05 16.49
CA ARG A 120 3.23 16.67 17.80
C ARG A 120 3.89 15.29 17.79
N LEU A 121 3.33 14.33 17.07
CA LEU A 121 3.91 13.00 16.91
C LEU A 121 5.25 13.04 16.18
N GLY A 122 5.44 13.98 15.24
CA GLY A 122 6.72 14.24 14.59
C GLY A 122 7.82 14.64 15.58
N GLU A 123 7.50 15.52 16.52
CA GLU A 123 8.42 15.97 17.57
C GLU A 123 8.71 14.85 18.57
N ALA A 124 7.66 14.14 19.03
CA ALA A 124 7.77 13.00 19.93
C ALA A 124 8.67 11.90 19.34
N PHE A 125 8.50 11.60 18.05
CA PHE A 125 9.34 10.69 17.29
C PHE A 125 10.79 11.14 17.23
N ALA A 126 11.05 12.43 16.95
CA ALA A 126 12.40 12.96 16.88
C ALA A 126 13.12 12.82 18.23
N ALA A 127 12.44 13.19 19.31
CA ALA A 127 12.95 13.04 20.67
C ALA A 127 13.22 11.56 21.00
N LEU A 128 12.29 10.65 20.66
CA LEU A 128 12.44 9.22 20.93
C LEU A 128 13.62 8.61 20.15
N SER A 129 13.77 9.01 18.88
CA SER A 129 14.89 8.58 18.03
C SER A 129 16.24 9.06 18.56
N ALA A 130 16.28 10.21 19.23
CA ALA A 130 17.47 10.78 19.84
C ALA A 130 17.79 10.21 21.24
N THR A 131 16.85 9.50 21.87
CA THR A 131 17.04 8.88 23.20
C THR A 131 18.28 8.01 23.23
N ALA A 132 19.12 8.18 24.24
CA ALA A 132 20.30 7.35 24.44
C ALA A 132 19.91 5.89 24.66
N ALA A 133 20.57 4.96 23.95
CA ALA A 133 20.27 3.53 24.01
C ALA A 133 21.45 2.68 24.46
N ALA A 134 22.69 3.12 24.22
CA ALA A 134 23.87 2.44 24.72
C ALA A 134 25.08 3.39 24.83
N SER A 135 25.84 3.27 25.91
CA SER A 135 27.16 3.89 26.03
C SER A 135 28.22 2.99 25.41
N THR A 136 29.07 3.53 24.54
CA THR A 136 30.20 2.83 23.94
C THR A 136 31.47 3.65 24.11
N PRO A 137 32.67 3.04 24.01
CA PRO A 137 33.92 3.79 24.01
C PRO A 137 34.02 4.85 22.91
N ARG A 138 33.20 4.73 21.84
CA ARG A 138 33.14 5.69 20.72
C ARG A 138 32.03 6.73 20.89
N GLY A 139 31.38 6.79 22.06
CA GLY A 139 30.27 7.70 22.37
C GLY A 139 28.94 6.97 22.61
N THR A 140 27.89 7.76 22.82
CA THR A 140 26.53 7.26 23.09
C THR A 140 25.79 6.99 21.79
N ARG A 141 25.30 5.76 21.61
CA ARG A 141 24.39 5.42 20.52
C ARG A 141 22.96 5.75 20.94
N THR A 142 22.19 6.32 20.03
CA THR A 142 20.77 6.58 20.26
C THR A 142 19.91 5.36 19.87
N LEU A 143 18.64 5.39 20.24
CA LEU A 143 17.63 4.41 19.86
C LEU A 143 17.51 4.32 18.34
N GLY A 144 17.56 5.47 17.67
CA GLY A 144 17.49 5.58 16.23
C GLY A 144 16.05 5.50 15.69
N PRO A 145 15.85 5.92 14.43
CA PRO A 145 14.53 6.23 13.91
C PRO A 145 13.65 5.00 13.69
N THR A 146 14.21 3.87 13.26
CA THR A 146 13.44 2.63 13.05
C THR A 146 12.95 2.02 14.35
N ALA A 147 13.77 2.05 15.41
CA ALA A 147 13.35 1.55 16.71
C ALA A 147 12.33 2.49 17.35
N ALA A 148 12.49 3.80 17.18
CA ALA A 148 11.52 4.80 17.64
C ALA A 148 10.13 4.60 17.00
N SER A 149 10.03 4.45 15.68
CA SER A 149 8.74 4.21 15.01
C SER A 149 8.07 2.90 15.45
N LYS A 150 8.86 1.83 15.64
CA LYS A 150 8.36 0.54 16.12
C LYS A 150 7.86 0.64 17.55
N LEU A 151 8.57 1.35 18.42
CA LEU A 151 8.15 1.55 19.80
C LEU A 151 6.87 2.39 19.87
N LEU A 152 6.74 3.43 19.02
CA LEU A 152 5.50 4.20 18.91
C LEU A 152 4.32 3.33 18.45
N PHE A 153 4.53 2.45 17.46
CA PHE A 153 3.52 1.45 17.08
C PHE A 153 3.12 0.56 18.26
N ALA A 154 4.09 0.04 19.01
CA ALA A 154 3.78 -0.81 20.15
C ALA A 154 2.98 -0.09 21.24
N LEU A 155 3.25 1.20 21.46
CA LEU A 155 2.49 2.03 22.38
C LEU A 155 1.08 2.37 21.87
N ARG A 156 0.91 2.53 20.55
CA ARG A 156 -0.33 2.95 19.90
C ARG A 156 -0.59 2.14 18.62
N PRO A 157 -0.96 0.85 18.77
CA PRO A 157 -1.07 -0.07 17.63
C PRO A 157 -2.17 0.29 16.64
N ASN A 158 -3.18 1.04 17.07
CA ASN A 158 -4.30 1.42 16.22
C ASN A 158 -3.98 2.61 15.30
N SER A 159 -3.05 3.49 15.69
CA SER A 159 -2.85 4.78 15.03
C SER A 159 -1.45 5.02 14.47
N LEU A 160 -0.40 4.38 14.98
CA LEU A 160 0.98 4.73 14.61
C LEU A 160 1.64 3.60 13.81
N PRO A 161 1.48 3.53 12.48
CA PRO A 161 2.13 2.50 11.67
C PRO A 161 3.66 2.59 11.82
N PRO A 162 4.34 1.46 12.04
CA PRO A 162 5.79 1.44 12.04
C PRO A 162 6.31 1.51 10.60
N TRP A 163 7.60 1.79 10.47
CA TRP A 163 8.32 1.63 9.20
C TRP A 163 9.67 0.95 9.45
N ASP A 164 10.31 0.49 8.38
CA ASP A 164 11.73 0.15 8.36
C ASP A 164 12.52 1.17 7.52
N ASN A 165 13.84 0.95 7.42
CA ASN A 165 14.71 1.85 6.66
C ASN A 165 14.30 1.96 5.18
N MET A 166 13.95 0.85 4.55
CA MET A 166 13.60 0.83 3.13
C MET A 166 12.25 1.49 2.88
N ILE A 167 11.27 1.27 3.76
CA ILE A 167 9.98 1.96 3.71
C ILE A 167 10.20 3.49 3.81
N ALA A 168 10.92 3.94 4.82
CA ALA A 168 11.16 5.37 5.05
C ALA A 168 11.95 6.03 3.91
N ASP A 169 13.04 5.39 3.47
CA ASP A 169 13.90 5.95 2.42
C ASP A 169 13.18 5.98 1.06
N ARG A 170 12.38 4.95 0.71
CA ARG A 170 11.67 4.90 -0.58
C ARG A 170 10.44 5.81 -0.64
N LEU A 171 9.69 5.92 0.45
CA LEU A 171 8.48 6.73 0.47
C LEU A 171 8.77 8.21 0.71
N HIS A 172 9.76 8.52 1.55
CA HIS A 172 9.93 9.87 2.10
C HIS A 172 11.35 10.44 1.94
N GLY A 173 12.30 9.65 1.43
CA GLY A 173 13.68 10.08 1.21
C GLY A 173 14.50 10.29 2.48
N GLY A 174 14.00 9.85 3.65
CA GLY A 174 14.69 10.04 4.91
C GLY A 174 13.96 9.46 6.12
N ARG A 175 14.63 9.53 7.28
CA ARG A 175 14.21 8.89 8.55
C ARG A 175 14.13 9.88 9.71
N HIS A 176 13.72 11.11 9.41
CA HIS A 176 13.62 12.23 10.36
C HIS A 176 12.17 12.66 10.58
N ALA A 177 11.93 13.58 11.52
CA ALA A 177 10.60 14.06 11.91
C ALA A 177 9.69 14.45 10.73
N VAL A 178 10.24 15.18 9.74
CA VAL A 178 9.50 15.55 8.51
C VAL A 178 8.99 14.32 7.75
N ALA A 179 9.85 13.31 7.57
CA ALA A 179 9.48 12.08 6.89
C ALA A 179 8.45 11.28 7.70
N TYR A 180 8.56 11.27 9.04
CA TYR A 180 7.62 10.54 9.88
C TYR A 180 6.22 11.17 9.82
N ARG A 181 6.12 12.51 9.86
CA ARG A 181 4.86 13.23 9.64
C ARG A 181 4.27 12.94 8.25
N ALA A 182 5.12 12.94 7.21
CA ALA A 182 4.69 12.60 5.86
C ALA A 182 4.16 11.15 5.77
N HIS A 183 4.78 10.21 6.48
CA HIS A 183 4.30 8.83 6.57
C HIS A 183 2.93 8.75 7.22
N LEU A 184 2.75 9.38 8.39
CA LEU A 184 1.46 9.39 9.08
C LEU A 184 0.35 9.99 8.22
N ARG A 185 0.62 11.10 7.52
CA ARG A 185 -0.37 11.71 6.60
C ARG A 185 -0.73 10.78 5.44
N LEU A 186 0.28 10.15 4.83
CA LEU A 186 0.09 9.24 3.70
C LEU A 186 -0.74 8.04 4.11
N THR A 187 -0.37 7.36 5.19
CA THR A 187 -1.05 6.15 5.66
C THR A 187 -2.41 6.46 6.25
N ARG A 188 -2.60 7.63 6.90
CA ARG A 188 -3.92 8.13 7.32
C ARG A 188 -4.85 8.31 6.11
N GLY A 189 -4.35 8.92 5.04
CA GLY A 189 -5.11 9.08 3.80
C GLY A 189 -5.53 7.72 3.21
N TRP A 190 -4.59 6.78 3.14
CA TRP A 190 -4.90 5.42 2.67
C TRP A 190 -5.92 4.72 3.56
N ALA A 191 -5.79 4.81 4.89
CA ALA A 191 -6.75 4.21 5.83
C ALA A 191 -8.16 4.79 5.63
N ALA A 192 -8.30 6.11 5.53
CA ALA A 192 -9.59 6.76 5.28
C ALA A 192 -10.23 6.29 3.97
N GLU A 193 -9.44 6.16 2.90
CA GLU A 193 -9.95 5.73 1.59
C GLU A 193 -10.26 4.23 1.53
N LEU A 194 -9.54 3.39 2.27
CA LEU A 194 -9.83 1.97 2.41
C LEU A 194 -11.13 1.75 3.19
N LEU A 195 -11.35 2.51 4.27
CA LEU A 195 -12.61 2.48 5.01
C LEU A 195 -13.78 2.98 4.17
N ALA A 196 -13.58 4.05 3.40
CA ALA A 196 -14.61 4.55 2.47
C ALA A 196 -14.96 3.52 1.38
N GLN A 197 -13.97 2.77 0.87
CA GLN A 197 -14.21 1.67 -0.08
C GLN A 197 -14.95 0.49 0.57
N ALA A 198 -14.62 0.18 1.83
CA ALA A 198 -15.19 -0.97 2.54
C ALA A 198 -16.63 -0.70 2.99
N GLY A 199 -16.96 0.54 3.36
CA GLY A 199 -18.29 0.92 3.85
C GLY A 199 -18.62 0.35 5.24
N VAL A 200 -17.61 -0.12 5.98
CA VAL A 200 -17.74 -0.71 7.31
C VAL A 200 -16.70 -0.11 8.27
N PRO A 201 -16.93 -0.16 9.60
CA PRO A 201 -15.93 0.21 10.61
C PRO A 201 -14.62 -0.58 10.47
N GLU A 202 -13.52 -0.02 10.98
CA GLU A 202 -12.19 -0.63 10.90
C GLU A 202 -12.15 -2.08 11.46
N PRO A 203 -12.65 -2.39 12.66
CA PRO A 203 -12.63 -3.76 13.18
C PRO A 203 -13.28 -4.79 12.25
N ASP A 204 -14.44 -4.46 11.68
CA ASP A 204 -15.18 -5.33 10.78
C ASP A 204 -14.40 -5.56 9.46
N LEU A 205 -13.75 -4.52 8.94
CA LEU A 205 -12.86 -4.66 7.79
C LEU A 205 -11.68 -5.58 8.11
N LEU A 206 -11.07 -5.49 9.29
CA LEU A 206 -9.96 -6.36 9.67
C LEU A 206 -10.40 -7.82 9.85
N ASP A 207 -11.60 -8.05 10.39
CA ASP A 207 -12.20 -9.39 10.47
C ASP A 207 -12.39 -9.98 9.06
N ASP A 208 -12.95 -9.19 8.13
CA ASP A 208 -13.12 -9.56 6.72
C ASP A 208 -11.80 -9.81 5.98
N LEU A 209 -10.72 -9.16 6.40
CA LEU A 209 -9.37 -9.39 5.89
C LEU A 209 -8.68 -10.61 6.53
N GLY A 210 -9.30 -11.27 7.52
CA GLY A 210 -8.70 -12.38 8.25
C GLY A 210 -7.62 -11.94 9.24
N ARG A 211 -7.70 -10.70 9.74
CA ARG A 211 -6.76 -10.09 10.69
C ARG A 211 -7.49 -9.59 11.95
N PRO A 212 -8.29 -10.43 12.64
CA PRO A 212 -9.08 -10.01 13.79
C PRO A 212 -8.21 -9.43 14.91
N GLY A 213 -8.69 -8.35 15.53
CA GLY A 213 -7.99 -7.64 16.61
C GLY A 213 -6.69 -6.92 16.18
N ARG A 214 -6.45 -6.77 14.87
CA ARG A 214 -5.39 -5.91 14.31
C ARG A 214 -5.97 -4.55 13.91
N SER A 215 -5.13 -3.72 13.28
CA SER A 215 -5.46 -2.37 12.83
C SER A 215 -5.01 -2.17 11.38
N LEU A 216 -5.61 -1.19 10.70
CA LEU A 216 -5.14 -0.71 9.40
C LEU A 216 -3.72 -0.16 9.50
N ALA A 217 -3.33 0.44 10.63
CA ALA A 217 -1.94 0.84 10.86
C ALA A 217 -0.98 -0.35 10.69
N LYS A 218 -1.33 -1.52 11.24
CA LYS A 218 -0.51 -2.74 11.08
C LYS A 218 -0.59 -3.31 9.67
N VAL A 219 -1.77 -3.40 9.07
CA VAL A 219 -1.94 -4.03 7.74
C VAL A 219 -1.35 -3.16 6.63
N ILE A 220 -1.42 -1.84 6.73
CA ILE A 220 -0.74 -0.92 5.81
C ILE A 220 0.78 -1.03 5.94
N ASP A 221 1.30 -1.21 7.16
CA ASP A 221 2.73 -1.51 7.38
C ASP A 221 3.15 -2.83 6.68
N GLU A 222 2.35 -3.89 6.76
CA GLU A 222 2.61 -5.17 6.07
C GLU A 222 2.67 -4.98 4.55
N TYR A 223 1.71 -4.25 4.00
CA TYR A 223 1.71 -3.85 2.61
C TYR A 223 2.99 -3.06 2.25
N CYS A 224 3.35 -2.05 3.04
CA CYS A 224 4.55 -1.25 2.80
C CYS A 224 5.82 -2.10 2.87
N TYR A 225 5.91 -3.02 3.83
CA TYR A 225 7.04 -3.95 3.95
C TYR A 225 7.16 -4.85 2.71
N LEU A 226 6.04 -5.42 2.24
CA LEU A 226 6.04 -6.21 1.02
C LEU A 226 6.48 -5.37 -0.18
N ALA A 227 5.83 -4.22 -0.41
CA ALA A 227 6.08 -3.39 -1.58
C ALA A 227 7.50 -2.78 -1.60
N PHE A 228 7.94 -2.20 -0.49
CA PHE A 228 9.15 -1.38 -0.44
C PHE A 228 10.37 -2.12 0.07
N THR A 229 10.20 -3.11 0.96
CA THR A 229 11.31 -3.88 1.52
C THR A 229 11.54 -5.18 0.76
N ARG A 230 10.46 -5.90 0.41
CA ARG A 230 10.54 -7.18 -0.30
C ARG A 230 10.47 -7.06 -1.82
N GLY A 231 10.12 -5.89 -2.34
CA GLY A 231 9.94 -5.68 -3.78
C GLY A 231 8.76 -6.47 -4.36
N TRP A 232 7.78 -6.80 -3.52
CA TRP A 232 6.55 -7.43 -3.94
C TRP A 232 5.71 -6.44 -4.74
N SER A 233 5.10 -6.93 -5.81
CA SER A 233 4.09 -6.20 -6.59
C SER A 233 2.76 -6.89 -6.41
N ALA A 234 1.70 -6.11 -6.23
CA ALA A 234 0.35 -6.65 -6.20
C ALA A 234 0.08 -7.49 -7.46
N PRO A 235 -0.66 -8.61 -7.35
CA PRO A 235 -1.19 -9.30 -8.52
C PRO A 235 -1.93 -8.29 -9.39
N ARG A 236 -1.83 -8.41 -10.72
CA ARG A 236 -2.58 -7.56 -11.64
C ARG A 236 -4.07 -7.64 -11.25
N ARG A 237 -4.62 -6.53 -10.77
CA ARG A 237 -6.05 -6.40 -10.57
C ARG A 237 -6.70 -6.38 -11.95
N GLY A 238 -7.60 -7.31 -12.19
CA GLY A 238 -8.53 -7.25 -13.30
C GLY A 238 -9.37 -5.98 -13.24
N VAL A 239 -9.51 -5.25 -14.34
CA VAL A 239 -10.34 -4.03 -14.40
C VAL A 239 -11.83 -4.35 -14.21
N THR A 240 -12.61 -3.33 -13.88
CA THR A 240 -14.06 -3.43 -13.70
C THR A 240 -14.81 -2.62 -14.75
N ALA A 241 -16.13 -2.83 -14.87
CA ALA A 241 -16.95 -2.00 -15.73
C ALA A 241 -16.98 -0.52 -15.31
N ASP A 242 -16.77 -0.21 -14.03
CA ASP A 242 -16.63 1.18 -13.57
C ASP A 242 -15.34 1.82 -14.07
N ASP A 243 -14.26 1.06 -14.22
CA ASP A 243 -13.04 1.55 -14.88
C ASP A 243 -13.30 1.88 -16.35
N VAL A 244 -14.07 1.01 -17.04
CA VAL A 244 -14.49 1.26 -18.43
C VAL A 244 -15.32 2.54 -18.53
N ARG A 245 -16.33 2.70 -17.67
CA ARG A 245 -17.18 3.91 -17.61
C ARG A 245 -16.33 5.16 -17.36
N ARG A 246 -15.43 5.11 -16.39
CA ARG A 246 -14.57 6.24 -16.01
C ARG A 246 -13.71 6.71 -17.18
N ILE A 247 -13.06 5.79 -17.89
CA ILE A 247 -12.21 6.12 -19.03
C ILE A 247 -13.07 6.60 -20.21
N ALA A 248 -14.10 5.84 -20.58
CA ALA A 248 -14.92 6.15 -21.76
C ALA A 248 -15.64 7.50 -21.65
N ARG A 249 -16.16 7.85 -20.45
CA ARG A 249 -16.84 9.14 -20.21
C ARG A 249 -15.90 10.35 -20.29
N ALA A 250 -14.59 10.15 -20.11
CA ALA A 250 -13.61 11.21 -20.29
C ALA A 250 -13.30 11.49 -21.77
N LEU A 251 -13.64 10.57 -22.67
CA LEU A 251 -13.35 10.71 -24.11
C LEU A 251 -14.35 11.64 -24.80
N PRO A 252 -13.88 12.60 -25.62
CA PRO A 252 -14.76 13.52 -26.33
C PRO A 252 -15.80 12.81 -27.18
N ARG A 253 -17.04 13.33 -27.15
CA ARG A 253 -18.19 12.85 -27.95
C ARG A 253 -18.68 11.43 -27.61
N THR A 254 -18.22 10.86 -26.51
CA THR A 254 -18.78 9.61 -25.98
C THR A 254 -20.13 9.87 -25.32
N GLU A 255 -21.13 9.11 -25.74
CA GLU A 255 -22.43 9.00 -25.07
C GLU A 255 -22.60 7.57 -24.56
N GLU A 256 -23.05 7.44 -23.31
CA GLU A 256 -23.45 6.16 -22.72
C GLU A 256 -24.94 5.91 -22.96
N ALA A 257 -25.29 4.69 -23.36
CA ALA A 257 -26.68 4.29 -23.59
C ALA A 257 -26.91 2.85 -23.12
N LEU A 258 -28.03 2.63 -22.44
CA LEU A 258 -28.48 1.29 -22.05
C LEU A 258 -29.41 0.73 -23.13
N VAL A 259 -29.04 -0.40 -23.74
CA VAL A 259 -29.83 -1.07 -24.78
C VAL A 259 -29.91 -2.56 -24.48
N ARG A 260 -31.11 -3.05 -24.17
CA ARG A 260 -31.36 -4.47 -23.81
C ARG A 260 -30.40 -4.97 -22.72
N ASP A 261 -30.36 -4.22 -21.61
CA ASP A 261 -29.50 -4.50 -20.44
C ASP A 261 -27.99 -4.55 -20.73
N ARG A 262 -27.57 -3.94 -21.84
CA ARG A 262 -26.16 -3.76 -22.17
C ARG A 262 -25.82 -2.28 -22.16
N VAL A 263 -24.80 -1.91 -21.39
CA VAL A 263 -24.23 -0.58 -21.43
C VAL A 263 -23.39 -0.45 -22.70
N LYS A 264 -23.68 0.56 -23.51
CA LYS A 264 -22.99 0.85 -24.77
C LYS A 264 -22.42 2.26 -24.74
N PHE A 265 -21.23 2.41 -25.30
CA PHE A 265 -20.59 3.70 -25.50
C PHE A 265 -20.52 3.99 -27.00
N ARG A 266 -21.01 5.16 -27.40
CA ARG A 266 -21.19 5.52 -28.81
C ARG A 266 -20.77 6.95 -29.12
N ILE A 267 -20.42 7.17 -30.39
CA ILE A 267 -20.18 8.48 -30.99
C ILE A 267 -21.27 8.68 -32.06
N GLY A 268 -22.26 9.51 -31.74
CA GLY A 268 -23.47 9.62 -32.55
C GLY A 268 -24.18 8.27 -32.68
N ARG A 269 -24.09 7.67 -33.88
CA ARG A 269 -24.69 6.36 -34.21
C ARG A 269 -23.71 5.18 -34.15
N ILE A 270 -22.42 5.43 -33.99
CA ILE A 270 -21.37 4.39 -34.01
C ILE A 270 -21.11 3.94 -32.58
N VAL A 271 -21.38 2.67 -32.28
CA VAL A 271 -21.00 2.05 -31.00
C VAL A 271 -19.55 1.60 -31.10
N TYR A 272 -18.72 2.00 -30.14
CA TYR A 272 -17.29 1.62 -30.11
C TYR A 272 -16.93 0.75 -28.90
N LEU A 273 -17.75 0.75 -27.83
CA LEU A 273 -17.68 -0.22 -26.73
C LEU A 273 -19.07 -0.73 -26.35
N ALA A 274 -19.13 -1.95 -25.83
CA ALA A 274 -20.32 -2.50 -25.18
C ALA A 274 -19.93 -3.44 -24.04
N LEU A 275 -20.50 -3.25 -22.85
CA LEU A 275 -20.39 -4.19 -21.74
C LEU A 275 -21.43 -5.30 -21.88
N SER A 276 -21.05 -6.52 -21.50
CA SER A 276 -22.00 -7.62 -21.32
C SER A 276 -22.95 -7.32 -20.15
N PRO A 277 -24.13 -7.96 -20.08
CA PRO A 277 -25.09 -7.74 -18.99
C PRO A 277 -24.54 -8.05 -17.60
N ASP A 278 -23.62 -9.01 -17.49
CA ASP A 278 -22.92 -9.35 -16.24
C ASP A 278 -21.72 -8.44 -15.95
N GLU A 279 -21.43 -7.49 -16.85
CA GLU A 279 -20.32 -6.54 -16.75
C GLU A 279 -18.92 -7.16 -16.65
N LEU A 280 -18.78 -8.44 -17.00
CA LEU A 280 -17.51 -9.17 -16.94
C LEU A 280 -16.70 -9.11 -18.25
N THR A 281 -17.37 -8.82 -19.36
CA THR A 281 -16.76 -8.74 -20.69
C THR A 281 -17.04 -7.39 -21.34
N MET A 282 -16.05 -6.84 -22.04
CA MET A 282 -16.22 -5.68 -22.90
C MET A 282 -16.01 -6.08 -24.36
N GLY A 283 -16.99 -5.79 -25.21
CA GLY A 283 -16.80 -5.71 -26.65
C GLY A 283 -16.26 -4.34 -27.03
N PHE A 284 -15.31 -4.28 -27.96
CA PHE A 284 -14.72 -3.03 -28.44
C PHE A 284 -14.45 -3.06 -29.94
N ALA A 285 -14.44 -1.87 -30.55
CA ALA A 285 -14.12 -1.69 -31.95
C ALA A 285 -12.67 -2.10 -32.23
N PHE A 286 -12.47 -3.00 -33.20
CA PHE A 286 -11.15 -3.53 -33.56
C PHE A 286 -11.12 -3.98 -35.02
N PRO A 287 -10.04 -3.78 -35.79
CA PRO A 287 -9.98 -4.16 -37.21
C PRO A 287 -10.24 -5.65 -37.41
N ARG A 288 -11.17 -5.99 -38.30
CA ARG A 288 -11.63 -7.38 -38.52
C ARG A 288 -10.49 -8.28 -39.02
N GLU A 289 -9.59 -7.73 -39.84
CA GLU A 289 -8.44 -8.38 -40.42
C GLU A 289 -7.38 -8.81 -39.39
N GLU A 290 -7.23 -8.06 -38.30
CA GLU A 290 -6.26 -8.34 -37.24
C GLU A 290 -6.85 -9.20 -36.12
N ARG A 291 -8.18 -9.31 -36.05
CA ARG A 291 -8.90 -9.95 -34.94
C ARG A 291 -8.43 -11.37 -34.63
N ALA A 292 -8.21 -12.18 -35.67
CA ALA A 292 -7.77 -13.57 -35.50
C ALA A 292 -6.39 -13.64 -34.83
N ALA A 293 -5.48 -12.72 -35.16
CA ALA A 293 -4.16 -12.65 -34.54
C ALA A 293 -4.25 -12.19 -33.08
N LEU A 294 -5.09 -11.20 -32.76
CA LEU A 294 -5.30 -10.76 -31.38
C LEU A 294 -5.85 -11.90 -30.50
N ILE A 295 -6.87 -12.61 -30.98
CA ILE A 295 -7.45 -13.75 -30.25
C ILE A 295 -6.40 -14.86 -30.07
N ALA A 296 -5.62 -15.17 -31.11
CA ALA A 296 -4.58 -16.19 -31.01
C ALA A 296 -3.45 -15.82 -30.05
N SER A 297 -3.21 -14.53 -29.80
CA SER A 297 -2.15 -14.08 -28.89
C SER A 297 -2.46 -14.37 -27.42
N ASP A 298 -3.74 -14.31 -27.02
CA ASP A 298 -4.20 -14.62 -25.66
C ASP A 298 -5.70 -15.03 -25.69
N PRO A 299 -6.00 -16.33 -25.95
CA PRO A 299 -7.37 -16.82 -26.11
C PRO A 299 -8.21 -16.78 -24.83
N ASP A 300 -7.58 -16.75 -23.65
CA ASP A 300 -8.29 -16.64 -22.37
C ASP A 300 -8.76 -15.19 -22.11
N LYS A 301 -8.06 -14.22 -22.71
CA LYS A 301 -8.32 -12.80 -22.61
C LYS A 301 -9.22 -12.29 -23.71
N PHE A 302 -8.92 -12.60 -24.97
CA PHE A 302 -9.62 -12.09 -26.14
C PHE A 302 -10.52 -13.14 -26.77
N HIS A 303 -11.76 -12.75 -27.05
CA HIS A 303 -12.82 -13.65 -27.51
C HIS A 303 -13.38 -13.18 -28.85
N PRO A 304 -13.84 -14.11 -29.70
CA PRO A 304 -14.60 -13.73 -30.87
C PRO A 304 -15.87 -12.95 -30.48
N PRO A 305 -16.37 -12.05 -31.34
CA PRO A 305 -17.70 -11.49 -31.21
C PRO A 305 -18.76 -12.58 -31.14
N VAL A 306 -19.95 -12.23 -30.67
CA VAL A 306 -21.11 -13.11 -30.88
C VAL A 306 -21.39 -13.23 -32.39
N THR A 307 -21.93 -14.36 -32.84
CA THR A 307 -22.12 -14.65 -34.28
C THR A 307 -22.77 -13.51 -35.08
N PRO A 308 -23.81 -12.80 -34.61
CA PRO A 308 -24.38 -11.66 -35.33
C PRO A 308 -23.39 -10.50 -35.55
N ASP A 309 -22.38 -10.36 -34.70
CA ASP A 309 -21.43 -9.26 -34.69
C ASP A 309 -20.12 -9.58 -35.45
N GLU A 310 -19.90 -10.83 -35.88
CA GLU A 310 -18.67 -11.25 -36.57
C GLU A 310 -18.38 -10.48 -37.86
N ARG A 311 -19.43 -9.96 -38.51
CA ARG A 311 -19.31 -9.13 -39.72
C ARG A 311 -18.71 -7.75 -39.49
N TYR A 312 -18.67 -7.28 -38.23
CA TYR A 312 -18.20 -5.95 -37.85
C TYR A 312 -16.72 -5.94 -37.42
N ASN A 313 -16.17 -4.73 -37.35
CA ASN A 313 -14.88 -4.43 -36.74
C ASN A 313 -15.02 -4.48 -35.21
N TRP A 314 -15.04 -5.69 -34.65
CA TRP A 314 -15.39 -5.94 -33.26
C TRP A 314 -14.61 -7.13 -32.70
N VAL A 315 -14.26 -7.07 -31.42
CA VAL A 315 -13.70 -8.18 -30.63
C VAL A 315 -14.14 -8.02 -29.17
N ARG A 316 -14.02 -9.06 -28.35
CA ARG A 316 -14.40 -9.05 -26.93
C ARG A 316 -13.20 -9.34 -26.03
N VAL A 317 -13.21 -8.82 -24.80
CA VAL A 317 -12.16 -9.05 -23.79
C VAL A 317 -12.75 -9.26 -22.40
N THR A 318 -12.20 -10.22 -21.66
CA THR A 318 -12.52 -10.47 -20.25
C THR A 318 -11.87 -9.39 -19.37
N LEU A 319 -12.67 -8.61 -18.64
CA LEU A 319 -12.16 -7.49 -17.85
C LEU A 319 -11.23 -7.94 -16.72
N SER A 320 -11.49 -9.10 -16.12
CA SER A 320 -10.64 -9.64 -15.05
C SER A 320 -9.21 -9.99 -15.50
N ARG A 321 -8.94 -10.00 -16.82
CA ARG A 321 -7.65 -10.31 -17.44
C ARG A 321 -6.91 -9.08 -17.97
N LEU A 322 -7.49 -7.88 -17.81
CA LEU A 322 -6.86 -6.62 -18.18
C LEU A 322 -6.32 -5.92 -16.94
N ASP A 323 -5.16 -5.28 -17.07
CA ASP A 323 -4.79 -4.18 -16.18
C ASP A 323 -5.32 -2.82 -16.70
N LEU A 324 -5.19 -1.79 -15.88
CA LEU A 324 -5.77 -0.48 -16.21
C LEU A 324 -5.12 0.21 -17.40
N ALA A 325 -3.81 0.00 -17.60
CA ALA A 325 -3.10 0.60 -18.72
C ALA A 325 -3.54 -0.06 -20.04
N GLU A 326 -3.64 -1.39 -20.05
CA GLU A 326 -4.19 -2.13 -21.19
C GLU A 326 -5.65 -1.72 -21.48
N LEU A 327 -6.49 -1.55 -20.45
CA LEU A 327 -7.85 -1.07 -20.65
C LEU A 327 -7.88 0.32 -21.30
N GLU A 328 -7.05 1.25 -20.83
CA GLU A 328 -6.98 2.60 -21.38
C GLU A 328 -6.56 2.59 -22.84
N GLU A 329 -5.54 1.80 -23.20
CA GLU A 329 -5.11 1.62 -24.60
C GLU A 329 -6.25 1.07 -25.47
N LEU A 330 -6.90 -0.03 -25.05
CA LEU A 330 -8.00 -0.63 -25.81
C LEU A 330 -9.18 0.32 -26.00
N VAL A 331 -9.57 1.04 -24.94
CA VAL A 331 -10.69 1.98 -24.97
C VAL A 331 -10.38 3.18 -25.87
N VAL A 332 -9.17 3.74 -25.75
CA VAL A 332 -8.73 4.88 -26.56
C VAL A 332 -8.57 4.49 -28.02
N ASP A 333 -7.99 3.33 -28.33
CA ASP A 333 -7.81 2.89 -29.73
C ASP A 333 -9.14 2.53 -30.40
N ALA A 334 -10.06 1.87 -29.69
CA ALA A 334 -11.42 1.65 -30.18
C ALA A 334 -12.13 2.97 -30.48
N TRP A 335 -11.99 3.97 -29.60
CA TRP A 335 -12.54 5.32 -29.81
C TRP A 335 -11.93 6.02 -31.04
N ARG A 336 -10.60 5.93 -31.22
CA ARG A 336 -9.86 6.52 -32.36
C ARG A 336 -10.31 5.98 -33.71
N LEU A 337 -10.76 4.72 -33.77
CA LEU A 337 -11.33 4.12 -34.97
C LEU A 337 -12.69 4.74 -35.35
N CYS A 338 -13.38 5.37 -34.41
CA CYS A 338 -14.76 5.84 -34.56
C CYS A 338 -14.92 7.37 -34.57
N VAL A 339 -13.91 8.14 -34.13
CA VAL A 339 -13.92 9.61 -34.20
C VAL A 339 -13.21 10.18 -35.43
N PRO A 340 -13.54 11.42 -35.87
CA PRO A 340 -12.74 12.12 -36.86
C PRO A 340 -11.27 12.28 -36.42
N LYS A 341 -10.33 12.11 -37.34
CA LYS A 341 -8.87 12.21 -37.08
C LYS A 341 -8.46 13.46 -36.31
N ARG A 342 -9.11 14.60 -36.57
CA ARG A 342 -8.87 15.85 -35.85
C ARG A 342 -9.18 15.73 -34.34
N VAL A 343 -10.30 15.11 -33.97
CA VAL A 343 -10.69 14.94 -32.56
C VAL A 343 -9.69 14.05 -31.83
N ALA A 344 -9.30 12.93 -32.45
CA ALA A 344 -8.28 12.05 -31.89
C ALA A 344 -6.94 12.75 -31.69
N ARG A 345 -6.50 13.52 -32.69
CA ARG A 345 -5.25 14.28 -32.64
C ARG A 345 -5.27 15.32 -31.52
N ASP A 346 -6.34 16.13 -31.45
CA ASP A 346 -6.47 17.20 -30.46
C ASP A 346 -6.51 16.62 -29.03
N TYR A 347 -7.14 15.46 -28.81
CA TYR A 347 -7.14 14.75 -27.50
C TYR A 347 -5.76 14.21 -27.11
N LEU A 348 -5.00 13.65 -28.06
CA LEU A 348 -3.68 13.08 -27.81
C LEU A 348 -2.57 14.13 -27.68
N GLY A 349 -2.88 15.42 -27.84
CA GLY A 349 -1.91 16.51 -27.79
C GLY A 349 -0.87 16.46 -28.91
N ARG A 350 -1.27 16.00 -30.10
CA ARG A 350 -0.39 15.84 -31.28
C ARG A 350 -0.77 16.72 -32.46
#